data_AF-I5C8U1-F1
#
_entry.id   AF-I5C8U1-F1
#
_cell.length_a   1.000
_cell.length_b   1.000
_cell.length_c   1.000
_cell.angle_alpha   90.00
_cell.angle_beta   90.00
_cell.angle_gamma   90.00
#
_symmetry.space_group_name_H-M   'P 1'
#
loop_
_entity.id
_entity.type
_entity.pdbx_description
1 polymer ?
#
loop_
_entity_poly.entity_id
_entity_poly.type
_entity_poly.pdbx_seq_one_letter_code
_entity_poly.pdbx_strand_id
1 'polypeptide(L)'
;MFMSHSAALTLANILAARRRIAGIATLDTPLPPSPFLSRLAGDDVLLKLEIGQASGAFKLRGAANAVLTLPGDATGVACCSTGNHGRAVAYAARARGLRAVICMSKLVPEAKIAGIRRLVPRPASSAQARTKRRSKAAASPRRKASVKSRPSTIWPSSPVRAR
;
A
#
# COMPACT_ATOMS: atom_id res chain seq x y z
N MET A 1 1.09 32.33 5.35
CA MET A 1 2.48 31.80 5.39
C MET A 1 2.41 30.29 5.68
N PHE A 2 2.53 29.43 4.66
CA PHE A 2 2.47 27.97 4.87
C PHE A 2 3.88 27.46 5.17
N MET A 3 4.19 27.18 6.44
CA MET A 3 5.46 26.53 6.81
C MET A 3 5.45 25.08 6.30
N SER A 4 6.19 24.83 5.21
CA SER A 4 6.42 23.49 4.68
C SER A 4 7.45 22.77 5.56
N HIS A 5 6.99 22.13 6.65
CA HIS A 5 7.82 21.17 7.37
C HIS A 5 7.89 19.87 6.56
N SER A 6 8.91 19.77 5.69
CA SER A 6 9.38 18.46 5.24
C SER A 6 10.19 17.89 6.39
N ALA A 7 9.53 17.18 7.32
CA ALA A 7 10.24 16.46 8.37
C ALA A 7 11.23 15.48 7.70
N ALA A 8 12.51 15.65 7.99
CA ALA A 8 13.56 14.80 7.46
C ALA A 8 13.34 13.35 7.91
N LEU A 9 13.51 12.39 7.00
CA LEU A 9 13.47 10.97 7.35
C LEU A 9 14.73 10.64 8.15
N THR A 10 14.55 10.18 9.39
CA THR A 10 15.65 9.84 10.29
C THR A 10 15.78 8.33 10.49
N LEU A 11 16.94 7.87 10.97
CA LEU A 11 17.13 6.48 11.41
C LEU A 11 16.08 6.07 12.47
N ALA A 12 15.73 6.98 13.38
CA ALA A 12 14.68 6.75 14.37
C ALA A 12 13.33 6.43 13.73
N ASN A 13 12.98 7.07 12.61
CA ASN A 13 11.75 6.75 11.87
C ASN A 13 11.80 5.32 11.29
N ILE A 14 12.96 4.90 10.78
CA ILE A 14 13.16 3.55 10.22
C ILE A 14 13.08 2.50 11.32
N LEU A 15 13.73 2.72 12.47
CA LEU A 15 13.69 1.80 13.61
C LEU A 15 12.30 1.71 14.26
N ALA A 16 11.54 2.81 14.27
CA ALA A 16 10.14 2.81 14.68
C ALA A 16 9.28 2.02 13.69
N ALA A 17 9.50 2.20 12.38
CA ALA A 17 8.81 1.42 11.35
C ALA A 17 9.12 -0.07 11.46
N ARG A 18 10.38 -0.45 11.71
CA ARG A 18 10.80 -1.84 11.93
C ARG A 18 9.99 -2.51 13.04
N ARG A 19 9.88 -1.85 14.20
CA ARG A 19 9.08 -2.34 15.34
C ARG A 19 7.61 -2.46 14.99
N ARG A 20 7.05 -1.45 14.32
CA ARG A 20 5.63 -1.41 13.96
C ARG A 20 5.22 -2.54 13.02
N ILE A 21 6.05 -2.84 12.01
CA ILE A 21 5.71 -3.85 11.00
C ILE A 21 6.07 -5.28 11.42
N ALA A 22 6.61 -5.45 12.64
CA ALA A 22 6.86 -6.75 13.24
C ALA A 22 5.58 -7.58 13.29
N GLY A 23 5.60 -8.77 12.67
CA GLY A 23 4.45 -9.67 12.58
C GLY A 23 3.59 -9.53 11.33
N ILE A 24 3.80 -8.50 10.49
CA ILE A 24 3.06 -8.32 9.23
C ILE A 24 3.99 -8.37 8.02
N ALA A 25 5.15 -7.70 8.09
CA ALA A 25 6.08 -7.57 6.98
C ALA A 25 7.50 -8.01 7.38
N THR A 26 7.59 -8.99 8.28
CA THR A 26 8.83 -9.53 8.84
C THR A 26 9.14 -10.95 8.41
N LEU A 27 8.58 -11.43 7.31
CA LEU A 27 9.18 -12.57 6.65
C LEU A 27 10.64 -12.21 6.38
N ASP A 28 11.55 -12.99 6.95
CA ASP A 28 12.99 -12.87 6.73
C ASP A 28 13.28 -13.27 5.29
N THR A 29 13.10 -12.29 4.41
CA THR A 29 13.29 -12.44 2.98
C THR A 29 14.74 -12.89 2.76
N PRO A 30 14.98 -14.00 2.04
CA PRO A 30 16.31 -14.56 1.89
C PRO A 30 17.32 -13.55 1.35
N LEU A 31 18.59 -13.76 1.71
CA LEU A 31 19.72 -12.99 1.24
C LEU A 31 20.79 -13.91 0.63
N PRO A 32 20.45 -14.75 -0.39
CA PRO A 32 21.42 -15.67 -0.97
C PRO A 32 22.50 -14.92 -1.79
N PRO A 33 23.72 -15.47 -1.88
CA PRO A 33 24.74 -14.96 -2.79
C PRO A 33 24.35 -15.16 -4.25
N SER A 34 24.86 -14.30 -5.13
CA SER A 34 24.75 -14.43 -6.58
C SER A 34 26.14 -14.61 -7.19
N PRO A 35 26.58 -15.84 -7.49
CA PRO A 35 27.90 -16.08 -8.08
C PRO A 35 28.10 -15.37 -9.42
N PHE A 36 27.04 -15.25 -10.22
CA PHE A 36 27.09 -14.54 -11.50
C PHE A 36 27.35 -13.05 -11.32
N LEU A 37 26.56 -12.38 -10.48
CA LEU A 37 26.74 -10.95 -10.24
C LEU A 37 28.03 -10.65 -9.49
N SER A 38 28.47 -11.56 -8.61
CA SER A 38 29.73 -11.39 -7.88
C SER A 38 30.92 -11.40 -8.84
N ARG A 39 30.95 -12.34 -9.80
CA ARG A 39 31.98 -12.33 -10.86
C ARG A 39 31.93 -11.07 -11.74
N LEU A 40 30.73 -10.58 -12.04
CA LEU A 40 30.56 -9.38 -12.87
C LEU A 40 31.01 -8.10 -12.13
N ALA A 41 30.76 -8.03 -10.82
CA ALA A 41 31.10 -6.88 -9.98
C ALA A 41 32.54 -6.91 -9.45
N GLY A 42 33.18 -8.08 -9.42
CA GLY A 42 34.50 -8.28 -8.80
C GLY A 42 34.47 -8.30 -7.27
N ASP A 43 33.28 -8.46 -6.66
CA ASP A 43 33.07 -8.45 -5.22
C ASP A 43 31.83 -9.29 -4.86
N ASP A 44 31.62 -9.63 -3.59
CA ASP A 44 30.51 -10.45 -3.11
C ASP A 44 29.16 -9.72 -3.24
N VAL A 45 28.26 -10.28 -4.06
CA VAL A 45 26.90 -9.75 -4.26
C VAL A 45 25.86 -10.66 -3.64
N LEU A 46 25.09 -10.12 -2.70
CA LEU A 46 23.93 -10.78 -2.09
C LEU A 46 22.60 -10.22 -2.62
N LEU A 47 21.60 -11.09 -2.79
CA LEU A 47 20.29 -10.73 -3.33
C LEU A 47 19.22 -10.65 -2.24
N LYS A 48 18.73 -9.45 -1.91
CA LYS A 48 17.60 -9.32 -0.97
C LYS A 48 16.28 -9.64 -1.65
N LEU A 49 15.79 -10.87 -1.49
CA LEU A 49 14.64 -11.41 -2.22
C LEU A 49 13.27 -10.98 -1.63
N GLU A 50 12.92 -9.70 -1.79
CA GLU A 50 11.63 -9.15 -1.34
C GLU A 50 10.39 -9.73 -2.04
N ILE A 51 10.58 -10.51 -3.10
CA ILE A 51 9.53 -11.32 -3.73
C ILE A 51 8.94 -12.37 -2.77
N GLY A 52 9.70 -12.81 -1.76
CA GLY A 52 9.24 -13.75 -0.73
C GLY A 52 8.36 -13.14 0.35
N GLN A 53 8.12 -11.82 0.32
CA GLN A 53 7.23 -11.15 1.27
C GLN A 53 5.77 -11.60 1.07
N ALA A 54 4.90 -11.50 2.08
CA ALA A 54 3.53 -12.04 2.02
C ALA A 54 2.66 -11.41 0.91
N SER A 55 2.94 -10.17 0.52
CA SER A 55 2.28 -9.52 -0.63
C SER A 55 2.95 -9.81 -1.98
N GLY A 56 4.05 -10.57 -2.00
CA GLY A 56 4.93 -10.82 -3.15
C GLY A 56 5.86 -9.66 -3.52
N ALA A 57 6.03 -8.66 -2.65
CA ALA A 57 6.89 -7.50 -2.91
C ALA A 57 7.20 -6.69 -1.64
N PHE A 58 8.27 -5.89 -1.68
CA PHE A 58 8.70 -5.00 -0.60
C PHE A 58 7.66 -3.95 -0.16
N LYS A 59 6.68 -3.64 -1.03
CA LYS A 59 5.69 -2.59 -0.80
C LYS A 59 4.81 -2.86 0.42
N LEU A 60 4.74 -4.10 0.89
CA LEU A 60 4.08 -4.43 2.15
C LEU A 60 4.69 -3.69 3.34
N ARG A 61 6.01 -3.51 3.40
CA ARG A 61 6.68 -2.85 4.53
C ARG A 61 6.17 -1.42 4.74
N GLY A 62 6.16 -0.64 3.65
CA GLY A 62 5.65 0.74 3.70
C GLY A 62 4.14 0.82 3.91
N ALA A 63 3.37 -0.06 3.25
CA ALA A 63 1.92 -0.10 3.42
C ALA A 63 1.52 -0.47 4.85
N ALA A 64 2.13 -1.50 5.43
CA ALA A 64 1.90 -1.90 6.82
C ALA A 64 2.26 -0.77 7.79
N ASN A 65 3.43 -0.13 7.62
CA ASN A 65 3.82 0.98 8.48
C ASN A 65 2.80 2.13 8.44
N ALA A 66 2.33 2.50 7.24
CA ALA A 66 1.34 3.56 7.07
C ALA A 66 -0.02 3.17 7.66
N VAL A 67 -0.51 1.97 7.34
CA VAL A 67 -1.82 1.47 7.78
C VAL A 67 -1.85 1.31 9.29
N LEU A 68 -0.78 0.80 9.92
CA LEU A 68 -0.72 0.61 11.38
C LEU A 68 -0.54 1.93 12.16
N THR A 69 -0.15 3.02 11.51
CA THR A 69 0.00 4.34 12.16
C THR A 69 -1.30 5.15 12.14
N LEU A 70 -2.34 4.72 11.40
CA LEU A 70 -3.61 5.44 11.40
C LEU A 70 -4.22 5.47 12.80
N PRO A 71 -4.95 6.54 13.17
CA PRO A 71 -5.63 6.61 14.46
C PRO A 71 -6.65 5.47 14.65
N GLY A 72 -7.05 5.20 15.89
CA GLY A 72 -7.93 4.08 16.24
C GLY A 72 -9.34 4.18 15.66
N ASP A 73 -9.81 5.39 15.39
CA ASP A 73 -11.11 5.71 14.78
C ASP A 73 -11.12 5.57 13.23
N ALA A 74 -9.99 5.20 12.63
CA ALA A 74 -9.90 5.00 11.19
C ALA A 74 -10.83 3.86 10.74
N THR A 75 -11.79 4.15 9.86
CA THR A 75 -12.78 3.16 9.38
C THR A 75 -12.37 2.42 8.11
N GLY A 76 -11.20 2.75 7.54
CA GLY A 76 -10.69 2.14 6.32
C GLY A 76 -9.57 2.92 5.65
N VAL A 77 -9.04 2.35 4.56
CA VAL A 77 -7.98 2.92 3.73
C VAL A 77 -8.34 2.83 2.26
N ALA A 78 -7.86 3.80 1.48
CA ALA A 78 -8.02 3.79 0.03
C ALA A 78 -6.67 4.02 -0.66
N CYS A 79 -6.44 3.33 -1.78
CA CYS A 79 -5.30 3.61 -2.64
C CYS A 79 -5.66 3.48 -4.12
N CYS A 80 -4.93 4.19 -4.98
CA CYS A 80 -5.08 4.09 -6.43
C CYS A 80 -3.87 3.34 -7.01
N SER A 81 -3.86 2.01 -6.92
CA SER A 81 -2.80 1.20 -7.52
C SER A 81 -3.29 -0.19 -7.87
N THR A 82 -2.97 -0.63 -9.08
CA THR A 82 -3.39 -1.91 -9.65
C THR A 82 -2.33 -3.00 -9.55
N GLY A 83 -1.19 -2.70 -8.93
CA GLY A 83 -0.05 -3.59 -8.80
C GLY A 83 0.30 -3.91 -7.35
N ASN A 84 1.59 -4.10 -7.09
CA ASN A 84 2.11 -4.53 -5.79
C ASN A 84 1.74 -3.59 -4.63
N HIS A 85 1.53 -2.29 -4.88
CA HIS A 85 1.08 -1.37 -3.82
C HIS A 85 -0.38 -1.62 -3.41
N GLY A 86 -1.28 -1.83 -4.38
CA GLY A 86 -2.68 -2.16 -4.09
C GLY A 86 -2.82 -3.45 -3.30
N ARG A 87 -2.05 -4.48 -3.68
CA ARG A 87 -1.95 -5.75 -2.93
C ARG A 87 -1.43 -5.55 -1.51
N ALA A 88 -0.39 -4.75 -1.34
CA ALA A 88 0.21 -4.45 -0.05
C ALA A 88 -0.75 -3.69 0.88
N VAL A 89 -1.47 -2.68 0.38
CA VAL A 89 -2.46 -1.93 1.16
C VAL A 89 -3.64 -2.82 1.55
N ALA A 90 -4.14 -3.63 0.61
CA ALA A 90 -5.20 -4.61 0.90
C ALA A 90 -4.78 -5.59 2.00
N TYR A 91 -3.57 -6.14 1.91
CA TYR A 91 -3.03 -7.06 2.91
C TYR A 91 -2.91 -6.40 4.29
N ALA A 92 -2.31 -5.21 4.36
CA ALA A 92 -2.12 -4.48 5.61
C ALA A 92 -3.45 -4.07 6.26
N ALA A 93 -4.43 -3.63 5.45
CA ALA A 93 -5.77 -3.31 5.92
C ALA A 93 -6.47 -4.53 6.51
N ARG A 94 -6.39 -5.69 5.83
CA ARG A 94 -6.93 -6.97 6.33
C ARG A 94 -6.31 -7.32 7.67
N ALA A 95 -4.98 -7.24 7.80
CA ALA A 95 -4.28 -7.56 9.04
C ALA A 95 -4.68 -6.65 10.22
N ARG A 96 -5.09 -5.41 9.95
CA ARG A 96 -5.60 -4.47 10.97
C ARG A 96 -7.13 -4.54 11.16
N GLY A 97 -7.86 -5.35 10.38
CA GLY A 97 -9.33 -5.37 10.41
C GLY A 97 -9.99 -4.12 9.78
N LEU A 98 -9.27 -3.40 8.93
CA LEU A 98 -9.77 -2.20 8.25
C LEU A 98 -10.33 -2.52 6.86
N ARG A 99 -11.31 -1.73 6.43
CA ARG A 99 -11.82 -1.76 5.06
C ARG A 99 -10.77 -1.23 4.08
N ALA A 100 -10.64 -1.86 2.91
CA ALA A 100 -9.73 -1.43 1.85
C ALA A 100 -10.48 -1.12 0.55
N VAL A 101 -10.26 0.07 0.00
CA VAL A 101 -10.76 0.48 -1.32
C VAL A 101 -9.60 0.66 -2.27
N ILE A 102 -9.47 -0.25 -3.23
CA ILE A 102 -8.41 -0.20 -4.24
C ILE A 102 -9.01 0.33 -5.55
N CYS A 103 -8.72 1.58 -5.87
CA CYS A 103 -9.18 2.25 -7.08
C CYS A 103 -8.32 1.82 -8.27
N MET A 104 -8.98 1.26 -9.29
CA MET A 104 -8.34 0.69 -10.48
C MET A 104 -8.94 1.30 -11.75
N SER A 105 -8.12 1.40 -12.81
CA SER A 105 -8.60 1.73 -14.16
C SER A 105 -9.40 0.55 -14.73
N LYS A 106 -10.40 0.82 -15.58
CA LYS A 106 -11.19 -0.24 -16.25
C LYS A 106 -10.35 -1.15 -17.16
N LEU A 107 -9.19 -0.69 -17.62
CA LEU A 107 -8.31 -1.41 -18.56
C LEU A 107 -7.34 -2.40 -17.87
N VAL A 108 -7.57 -2.72 -16.59
CA VAL A 108 -6.67 -3.59 -15.83
C VAL A 108 -7.06 -5.05 -16.08
N PRO A 109 -6.12 -5.94 -16.46
CA PRO A 109 -6.40 -7.35 -16.66
C PRO A 109 -7.05 -8.00 -15.44
N GLU A 110 -8.08 -8.82 -15.65
CA GLU A 110 -8.89 -9.41 -14.57
C GLU A 110 -8.05 -10.23 -13.57
N ALA A 111 -6.95 -10.85 -14.02
CA ALA A 111 -6.02 -11.58 -13.16
C ALA A 111 -5.43 -10.69 -12.02
N LYS A 112 -5.15 -9.40 -12.30
CA LYS A 112 -4.67 -8.46 -11.29
C LYS A 112 -5.78 -8.06 -10.30
N ILE A 113 -7.02 -7.98 -10.79
CA ILE A 113 -8.19 -7.67 -9.98
C ILE A 113 -8.48 -8.85 -9.03
N ALA A 114 -8.48 -10.09 -9.55
CA ALA A 114 -8.69 -11.31 -8.79
C ALA A 114 -7.65 -11.48 -7.67
N GLY A 115 -6.37 -11.22 -7.96
CA GLY A 115 -5.29 -11.28 -6.96
C GLY A 115 -5.49 -10.31 -5.79
N ILE A 116 -6.07 -9.12 -6.03
CA ILE A 116 -6.39 -8.16 -4.96
C ILE A 116 -7.67 -8.57 -4.23
N ARG A 117 -8.70 -9.04 -4.94
CA ARG A 117 -9.95 -9.50 -4.32
C ARG A 117 -9.73 -10.63 -3.30
N ARG A 118 -8.80 -11.55 -3.55
CA ARG A 118 -8.45 -12.62 -2.59
C ARG A 118 -7.80 -12.10 -1.30
N LEU A 119 -7.19 -10.92 -1.36
CA LEU A 119 -6.49 -10.30 -0.23
C LEU A 119 -7.39 -9.35 0.56
N VAL A 120 -8.53 -8.95 0.00
CA VAL A 120 -9.53 -8.13 0.68
C VAL A 120 -10.61 -9.08 1.26
N PRO A 121 -11.03 -8.95 2.52
CA PRO A 121 -12.08 -9.81 3.06
C PRO A 121 -13.38 -9.70 2.24
N ARG A 122 -14.07 -10.83 2.01
CA ARG A 122 -15.47 -10.84 1.55
C ARG A 122 -16.31 -10.08 2.59
N PRO A 123 -17.29 -9.27 2.19
CA PRO A 123 -17.91 -8.34 3.12
C PRO A 123 -18.90 -9.06 4.06
N ALA A 124 -18.63 -9.02 5.37
CA ALA A 124 -19.65 -8.62 6.32
C ALA A 124 -19.71 -7.09 6.27
N SER A 125 -20.43 -6.57 5.26
CA SER A 125 -20.57 -5.15 4.89
C SER A 125 -19.26 -4.41 4.47
N SER A 126 -19.23 -3.94 3.22
CA SER A 126 -18.41 -2.81 2.71
C SER A 126 -16.93 -2.98 2.29
N ALA A 127 -16.52 -4.15 1.80
CA ALA A 127 -15.37 -4.26 0.91
C ALA A 127 -15.81 -4.04 -0.56
N GLN A 128 -15.40 -2.94 -1.19
CA GLN A 128 -15.68 -2.68 -2.62
C GLN A 128 -14.39 -2.35 -3.38
N ALA A 129 -13.95 -3.27 -4.24
CA ALA A 129 -13.08 -2.94 -5.35
C ALA A 129 -13.89 -2.10 -6.35
N ARG A 130 -13.84 -0.77 -6.23
CA ARG A 130 -14.57 0.16 -7.11
C ARG A 130 -13.66 0.62 -8.25
N THR A 131 -14.00 0.21 -9.47
CA THR A 131 -13.48 0.77 -10.72
C THR A 131 -14.08 2.16 -10.94
N LYS A 132 -13.43 3.22 -10.44
CA LYS A 132 -13.83 4.59 -10.77
C LYS A 132 -13.20 5.01 -12.11
N ARG A 133 -14.05 5.52 -13.01
CA ARG A 133 -13.70 6.20 -14.28
C ARG A 133 -12.78 7.39 -13.99
N ARG A 134 -11.56 7.37 -14.50
CA ARG A 134 -10.78 8.59 -14.75
C ARG A 134 -10.85 8.88 -16.25
N SER A 135 -11.83 9.68 -16.66
CA SER A 135 -11.67 10.45 -17.90
C SER A 135 -10.59 11.50 -17.65
N LYS A 136 -9.65 11.65 -18.59
CA LYS A 136 -8.54 12.61 -18.51
C LYS A 136 -8.98 14.10 -18.63
N ALA A 137 -10.26 14.42 -18.55
CA ALA A 137 -10.78 15.79 -18.73
C ALA A 137 -11.56 16.27 -17.50
N ALA A 138 -11.49 17.59 -17.26
CA ALA A 138 -11.97 18.38 -16.11
C ALA A 138 -11.06 18.39 -14.88
N ALA A 139 -10.02 19.22 -14.95
CA ALA A 139 -9.42 19.85 -13.79
C ALA A 139 -10.46 20.76 -13.11
N SER A 140 -10.86 20.43 -11.89
CA SER A 140 -11.43 21.40 -10.94
C SER A 140 -10.29 21.87 -10.03
N PRO A 141 -10.11 23.18 -9.79
CA PRO A 141 -8.94 23.73 -9.10
C PRO A 141 -9.12 23.61 -7.59
N ARG A 142 -9.04 22.39 -7.06
CA ARG A 142 -8.87 22.16 -5.61
C ARG A 142 -7.75 21.17 -5.39
N ARG A 143 -6.56 21.73 -5.17
CA ARG A 143 -5.28 21.12 -4.74
C ARG A 143 -5.13 19.63 -5.05
N LYS A 144 -4.44 19.32 -6.15
CA LYS A 144 -3.82 18.01 -6.40
C LYS A 144 -2.75 17.76 -5.33
N ALA A 145 -3.12 17.15 -4.21
CA ALA A 145 -2.17 16.45 -3.35
C ALA A 145 -2.11 15.00 -3.82
N SER A 146 -1.11 14.68 -4.62
CA SER A 146 -0.70 13.29 -4.82
C SER A 146 -0.30 12.76 -3.44
N VAL A 147 -1.06 11.82 -2.88
CA VAL A 147 -0.72 11.19 -1.60
C VAL A 147 0.45 10.22 -1.84
N LYS A 148 1.66 10.77 -1.95
CA LYS A 148 2.82 10.19 -1.25
C LYS A 148 2.46 10.31 0.23
N SER A 149 2.05 9.19 0.84
CA SER A 149 1.94 9.00 2.31
C SER A 149 1.63 10.27 3.12
N ARG A 150 0.35 10.63 3.23
CA ARG A 150 -0.13 11.57 4.24
C ARG A 150 -1.30 10.93 5.01
N PRO A 151 -1.24 10.84 6.35
CA PRO A 151 -2.26 10.25 7.19
C PRO A 151 -3.32 11.31 7.50
N SER A 152 -4.20 11.64 6.55
CA SER A 152 -5.42 12.42 6.82
C SER A 152 -6.27 12.51 5.55
N THR A 153 -7.00 11.45 5.20
CA THR A 153 -8.15 11.61 4.29
C THR A 153 -9.21 10.62 4.69
N ILE A 154 -9.95 11.01 5.73
CA ILE A 154 -11.19 10.39 6.18
C ILE A 154 -12.23 10.63 5.07
N TRP A 155 -12.87 9.56 4.58
CA TRP A 155 -14.09 9.67 3.77
C TRP A 155 -15.28 9.62 4.72
N PRO A 156 -16.17 10.63 4.74
CA PRO A 156 -17.45 10.47 5.42
C PRO A 156 -18.29 9.44 4.65
N SER A 157 -18.97 8.59 5.40
CA SER A 157 -19.98 7.66 4.91
C SER A 157 -21.21 8.44 4.42
N SER A 158 -21.48 8.43 3.12
CA SER A 158 -22.81 8.79 2.60
C SER A 158 -23.38 7.59 1.83
N PRO A 159 -24.61 7.14 2.14
CA PRO A 159 -25.27 6.08 1.43
C PRO A 159 -25.93 6.67 0.17
N VAL A 160 -25.26 6.59 -0.98
CA VAL A 160 -25.94 6.88 -2.25
C VAL A 160 -26.73 5.63 -2.65
N ARG A 161 -28.04 5.71 -2.44
CA ARG A 161 -29.05 4.73 -2.89
C ARG A 161 -28.81 4.41 -4.37
N ALA A 162 -28.75 3.12 -4.69
CA ALA A 162 -28.86 2.66 -6.06
C ALA A 162 -30.31 2.89 -6.53
N ARG A 163 -30.47 3.59 -7.64
CA ARG A 163 -31.57 3.40 -8.58
C ARG A 163 -30.98 2.69 -9.79
#